data_AF-A0A060TGR0-F1
#
_entry.id   AF-A0A060TGR0-F1
#
_cell.length_a   1.000
_cell.length_b   1.000
_cell.length_c   1.000
_cell.angle_alpha   90.00
_cell.angle_beta   90.00
_cell.angle_gamma   90.00
#
_symmetry.space_group_name_H-M   'P 1'
#
loop_
_entity.id
_entity.type
_entity.pdbx_description
1 polymer ?
#
loop_
_entity_poly.entity_id
_entity_poly.type
_entity_poly.pdbx_seq_one_letter_code
_entity_poly.pdbx_strand_id
1 'polypeptide(L)'
;MGHGYQGWWGSLGGPKQKYTVRYGVAHTAQKPLYGTLHAAFFNTFRRVRAQAFYVLFPVATYYYVWTKAQEYNKWLYTKEGRETLERLNAD
;
A
#
# COMPACT_ATOMS: atom_id res chain seq x y z
N MET A 1 14.56 -9.62 34.26
CA MET A 1 14.81 -9.70 32.80
C MET A 1 13.50 -9.35 32.12
N GLY A 2 13.48 -8.29 31.31
CA GLY A 2 12.25 -7.62 30.88
C GLY A 2 11.26 -8.55 30.19
N HIS A 3 10.01 -8.57 30.66
CA HIS A 3 8.93 -9.31 30.03
C HIS A 3 8.51 -8.60 28.75
N GLY A 4 8.80 -9.20 27.59
CA GLY A 4 8.27 -8.75 26.30
C GLY A 4 6.80 -9.18 26.12
N TYR A 5 6.12 -8.59 25.13
CA TYR A 5 4.73 -8.94 24.77
C TYR A 5 4.58 -10.30 24.06
N GLN A 6 5.65 -11.09 23.96
CA GLN A 6 5.68 -12.39 23.28
C GLN A 6 6.60 -13.37 24.02
N GLY A 7 6.13 -14.60 24.22
CA GLY A 7 6.92 -15.72 24.79
C GLY A 7 7.37 -16.75 23.75
N TRP A 8 7.57 -18.00 24.18
CA TRP A 8 8.02 -19.12 23.31
C TRP A 8 6.91 -20.17 23.10
N TRP A 9 7.19 -21.23 22.34
CA TRP A 9 6.29 -22.38 22.21
C TRP A 9 5.90 -22.92 23.59
N GLY A 10 4.59 -23.03 23.84
CA GLY A 10 4.04 -23.42 25.14
C GLY A 10 3.75 -22.25 26.10
N SER A 11 4.27 -21.04 25.84
CA SER A 11 4.08 -19.85 26.70
C SER A 11 4.01 -18.54 25.92
N LEU A 12 3.35 -18.53 24.76
CA LEU A 12 3.32 -17.39 23.83
C LEU A 12 2.79 -16.06 24.42
N GLY A 13 2.13 -16.07 25.59
CA GLY A 13 1.62 -14.86 26.25
C GLY A 13 0.23 -14.41 25.79
N GLY A 14 -0.43 -15.18 24.93
CA GLY A 14 -1.81 -14.93 24.51
C GLY A 14 -2.86 -15.30 25.57
N PRO A 15 -4.13 -14.91 25.37
CA PRO A 15 -5.22 -15.31 26.25
C PRO A 15 -5.41 -16.84 26.22
N LYS A 16 -5.91 -17.40 27.33
CA LYS A 16 -6.21 -18.83 27.42
C LYS A 16 -7.32 -19.20 26.43
N GLN A 17 -7.05 -20.14 25.53
CA GLN A 17 -8.01 -20.64 24.53
C GLN A 17 -8.58 -21.98 25.02
N LYS A 18 -9.92 -22.14 25.01
CA LYS A 18 -10.62 -23.39 25.37
C LYS A 18 -11.74 -23.63 24.36
N TYR A 19 -11.98 -24.91 24.02
CA TYR A 19 -13.05 -25.37 23.11
C TYR A 19 -12.93 -24.94 21.64
N THR A 20 -11.75 -24.50 21.19
CA THR A 20 -11.48 -24.28 19.75
C THR A 20 -10.75 -25.49 19.19
N VAL A 21 -11.38 -26.18 18.24
CA VAL A 21 -10.77 -27.34 17.54
C VAL A 21 -10.35 -26.90 16.14
N ARG A 22 -9.14 -27.27 15.72
CA ARG A 22 -8.60 -26.97 14.39
C ARG A 22 -8.34 -28.28 13.66
N TYR A 23 -8.80 -28.35 12.42
CA TYR A 23 -8.54 -29.47 11.51
C TYR A 23 -7.58 -29.02 10.41
N GLY A 24 -6.74 -29.94 9.94
CA GLY A 24 -5.85 -29.73 8.82
C GLY A 24 -5.75 -31.00 7.99
N VAL A 25 -5.56 -30.85 6.68
CA VAL A 25 -5.32 -31.96 5.75
C VAL A 25 -3.85 -31.93 5.35
N ALA A 26 -3.20 -33.10 5.31
CA ALA A 26 -1.80 -33.20 4.87
C ALA A 26 -1.63 -32.62 3.46
N HIS A 27 -0.54 -31.90 3.23
CA HIS A 27 -0.28 -31.23 1.94
C HIS A 27 -0.18 -32.21 0.77
N THR A 28 0.33 -33.42 1.02
CA THR A 28 0.43 -34.49 0.01
C THR A 28 -0.92 -35.07 -0.40
N ALA A 29 -1.97 -34.87 0.41
CA ALA A 29 -3.34 -35.31 0.10
C ALA A 29 -4.15 -34.24 -0.65
N GLN A 30 -3.61 -33.04 -0.86
CA GLN A 30 -4.27 -31.93 -1.57
C GLN A 30 -3.73 -31.79 -2.99
N LYS A 31 -4.57 -31.33 -3.91
CA LYS A 31 -4.12 -30.95 -5.26
C LYS A 31 -3.44 -29.58 -5.19
N PRO A 32 -2.15 -29.46 -5.56
CA PRO A 32 -1.45 -28.17 -5.51
C PRO A 32 -2.09 -27.17 -6.47
N LEU A 33 -2.24 -25.93 -6.01
CA LEU A 33 -2.74 -24.79 -6.78
C LEU A 33 -4.14 -24.96 -7.41
N TYR A 34 -4.93 -25.92 -6.94
CA TYR A 34 -6.28 -26.14 -7.44
C TYR A 34 -7.16 -24.89 -7.23
N GLY A 35 -7.82 -24.44 -8.30
CA GLY A 35 -8.69 -23.26 -8.27
C GLY A 35 -7.98 -21.90 -8.17
N THR A 36 -6.64 -21.87 -8.21
CA THR A 36 -5.86 -20.63 -8.04
C THR A 36 -6.13 -19.61 -9.12
N LEU A 37 -6.33 -19.98 -10.38
CA LEU A 37 -6.58 -19.01 -11.45
C LEU A 37 -7.88 -18.22 -11.23
N HIS A 38 -8.97 -18.93 -10.95
CA HIS A 38 -10.28 -18.32 -10.65
C HIS A 38 -10.20 -17.49 -9.36
N ALA A 39 -9.64 -18.07 -8.29
CA ALA A 39 -9.50 -17.38 -7.02
C ALA A 39 -8.59 -16.15 -7.12
N ALA A 40 -7.45 -16.25 -7.81
CA ALA A 40 -6.50 -15.17 -7.97
C ALA A 40 -7.15 -13.99 -8.69
N PHE A 41 -7.89 -14.21 -9.77
CA PHE A 41 -8.52 -13.11 -10.49
C PHE A 41 -9.58 -12.38 -9.64
N PHE A 42 -10.62 -13.09 -9.21
CA PHE A 42 -11.75 -12.46 -8.53
C PHE A 42 -11.40 -11.96 -7.12
N ASN A 43 -10.61 -12.71 -6.36
CA ASN A 43 -10.20 -12.30 -5.02
C ASN A 43 -9.22 -11.12 -5.07
N THR A 44 -8.29 -11.11 -6.04
CA THR A 44 -7.35 -9.99 -6.17
C THR A 44 -8.09 -8.74 -6.59
N PHE A 45 -8.97 -8.80 -7.59
CA PHE A 45 -9.78 -7.64 -7.97
C PHE A 45 -10.61 -7.11 -6.79
N ARG A 46 -11.29 -8.00 -6.05
CA ARG A 46 -12.07 -7.62 -4.86
C ARG A 46 -11.21 -6.94 -3.79
N ARG A 47 -9.96 -7.37 -3.60
CA ARG A 47 -9.03 -6.78 -2.63
C ARG A 47 -8.48 -5.44 -3.11
N VAL A 48 -8.05 -5.36 -4.37
CA VAL A 48 -7.49 -4.13 -4.96
C VAL A 48 -8.53 -3.03 -5.01
N ARG A 49 -9.75 -3.30 -5.47
CA ARG A 49 -10.80 -2.27 -5.56
C ARG A 49 -11.14 -1.64 -4.19
N ALA A 50 -11.06 -2.42 -3.11
CA ALA A 50 -11.38 -1.94 -1.77
C ALA A 50 -10.32 -0.95 -1.23
N GLN A 51 -9.09 -1.01 -1.75
CA GLN A 51 -7.99 -0.15 -1.35
C GLN A 51 -7.63 0.89 -2.41
N ALA A 52 -8.15 0.74 -3.63
CA ALA A 52 -7.80 1.57 -4.78
C ALA A 52 -7.96 3.06 -4.49
N PHE A 53 -9.04 3.49 -3.84
CA PHE A 53 -9.26 4.91 -3.55
C PHE A 53 -8.18 5.51 -2.63
N TYR A 54 -7.79 4.78 -1.58
CA TYR A 54 -6.78 5.24 -0.62
C TYR A 54 -5.38 5.39 -1.23
N VAL A 55 -5.11 4.72 -2.36
CA VAL A 55 -3.84 4.84 -3.08
C VAL A 55 -3.97 5.83 -4.24
N LEU A 56 -4.99 5.67 -5.08
CA LEU A 56 -5.17 6.45 -6.29
C LEU A 56 -5.43 7.93 -5.98
N PHE A 57 -6.22 8.25 -4.96
CA PHE A 57 -6.51 9.65 -4.62
C PHE A 57 -5.24 10.44 -4.27
N PRO A 58 -4.44 10.06 -3.25
CA PRO A 58 -3.24 10.81 -2.92
C PRO A 58 -2.19 10.79 -4.03
N VAL A 59 -2.02 9.67 -4.74
CA VAL A 59 -1.07 9.58 -5.86
C VAL A 59 -1.48 10.52 -7.01
N ALA A 60 -2.76 10.53 -7.38
CA ALA A 60 -3.26 11.40 -8.45
C ALA A 60 -3.14 12.88 -8.07
N THR A 61 -3.48 13.23 -6.82
CA THR A 61 -3.33 14.60 -6.32
C THR A 61 -1.87 15.05 -6.35
N TYR A 62 -0.96 14.23 -5.84
CA TYR A 62 0.47 14.54 -5.85
C TYR A 62 0.99 14.69 -7.28
N TYR A 63 0.65 13.75 -8.17
CA TYR A 63 1.08 13.76 -9.56
C TYR A 63 0.59 15.02 -10.28
N TYR A 64 -0.67 15.42 -10.06
CA TYR A 64 -1.22 16.64 -10.64
C TYR A 64 -0.46 17.91 -10.21
N VAL A 65 -0.23 18.07 -8.90
CA VAL A 65 0.50 19.23 -8.35
C VAL A 65 1.94 19.24 -8.86
N TRP A 66 2.60 18.09 -8.85
CA TRP A 66 3.97 17.95 -9.33
C TRP A 66 4.11 18.35 -10.79
N THR A 67 3.24 17.83 -11.67
CA THR A 67 3.27 18.16 -13.10
C THR A 67 3.04 19.65 -13.33
N LYS A 68 2.10 20.28 -12.62
CA LYS A 68 1.87 21.73 -12.75
C LYS A 68 3.03 22.57 -12.24
N ALA A 69 3.64 22.20 -11.11
CA ALA A 69 4.83 22.88 -10.60
C ALA A 69 6.02 22.75 -11.57
N GLN A 70 6.23 21.57 -12.15
CA GLN A 70 7.26 21.32 -13.16
C GLN A 70 7.05 22.14 -14.44
N GLU A 71 5.83 22.17 -14.97
CA GLU A 71 5.48 22.98 -16.15
C GLU A 71 5.70 24.48 -15.89
N TYR A 72 5.24 24.97 -14.74
CA TYR A 72 5.41 26.36 -14.36
C TYR A 72 6.86 26.74 -14.15
N ASN A 73 7.64 25.89 -13.48
CA ASN A 73 9.07 26.10 -13.30
C ASN A 73 9.80 26.15 -14.64
N LYS A 74 9.49 25.24 -15.58
CA LYS A 74 10.06 25.28 -16.93
C LYS A 74 9.73 26.58 -17.64
N TRP A 75 8.48 27.05 -17.56
CA TRP A 75 8.05 28.31 -18.16
C TRP A 75 8.78 29.53 -17.56
N LEU A 76 8.97 29.58 -16.24
CA LEU A 76 9.67 30.68 -15.56
C LEU A 76 11.10 30.88 -16.06
N TYR A 77 11.81 29.79 -16.40
CA TYR A 77 13.17 29.85 -16.94
C TYR A 77 13.22 30.02 -18.47
N THR A 78 12.09 30.25 -19.14
CA THR A 78 12.06 30.68 -20.55
C THR A 78 12.26 32.18 -20.67
N LYS A 79 12.46 32.67 -21.91
CA LYS A 79 12.56 34.11 -22.19
C LYS A 79 11.27 34.85 -21.82
N GLU A 80 10.11 34.24 -22.05
CA GLU A 80 8.80 34.84 -21.78
C GLU A 80 8.52 34.96 -20.29
N GLY A 81 8.97 34.00 -19.48
CA GLY A 81 8.76 33.99 -18.03
C GLY A 81 9.75 34.85 -17.23
N ARG A 82 10.77 35.43 -17.87
CA ARG A 82 11.91 36.07 -17.19
C ARG A 82 11.50 37.23 -16.29
N GLU A 83 10.59 38.10 -16.74
CA GLU A 83 10.07 39.21 -15.93
C GLU A 83 9.36 38.71 -14.66
N THR A 84 8.57 37.65 -14.80
CA THR A 84 7.86 37.03 -13.68
C THR A 84 8.83 36.37 -12.70
N LEU A 85 9.90 35.74 -13.20
CA LEU A 85 10.94 35.14 -12.38
C LEU A 85 11.75 36.20 -11.61
N GLU A 86 12.15 37.29 -12.26
CA GLU A 86 12.88 38.39 -11.62
C GLU A 86 12.04 39.04 -10.50
N ARG A 87 10.71 39.20 -10.72
CA ARG A 87 9.78 39.65 -9.69
C ARG A 87 9.69 38.67 -8.50
N LEU A 88 9.51 37.37 -8.76
CA LEU A 88 9.35 36.36 -7.71
C LEU A 88 10.62 36.13 -6.87
N ASN A 89 11.80 36.45 -7.40
CA ASN A 89 13.07 36.33 -6.68
C ASN A 89 13.44 37.59 -5.90
N ALA A 90 12.77 38.72 -6.14
CA ALA A 90 13.06 40.01 -5.51
C ALA A 90 12.29 40.23 -4.20
N ASP A 91 11.19 39.51 -4.01
CA ASP A 91 10.40 39.43 -2.76
C ASP A 91 10.99 38.36 -1.81
#